data_AF-A0A3N5VRJ9-F1
#
_entry.id   AF-A0A3N5VRJ9-F1
#
_cell.length_a   1.000
_cell.length_b   1.000
_cell.length_c   1.000
_cell.angle_alpha   90.00
_cell.angle_beta   90.00
_cell.angle_gamma   90.00
#
_symmetry.space_group_name_H-M   'P 1'
#
loop_
_entity.id
_entity.type
_entity.pdbx_description
1 polymer ?
#
loop_
_entity_poly.entity_id
_entity_poly.type
_entity_poly.pdbx_seq_one_letter_code
_entity_poly.pdbx_strand_id
1 'polypeptide(L)' 'MYVAYAFGGQQMDVTVDTAPEVAALTIWGFRDGQPYARAQNGVTDFSLSLPATQAYIIEVVPQGGSVVDYELKVRIQ' A
#
# COMPACT_ATOMS: atom_id res chain seq x y z
N MET A 1 2.73 -8.08 5.43
CA MET A 1 1.76 -8.19 4.32
C MET A 1 0.36 -8.09 4.88
N TYR A 2 -0.44 -7.21 4.31
CA TYR A 2 -1.87 -7.05 4.59
C TYR A 2 -2.65 -7.28 3.30
N VAL A 3 -3.89 -7.76 3.43
CA VAL A 3 -4.77 -8.01 2.29
C VAL A 3 -6.11 -7.33 2.55
N ALA A 4 -6.55 -6.50 1.60
CA ALA A 4 -7.85 -5.86 1.64
C ALA A 4 -8.67 -6.28 0.41
N TYR A 5 -9.79 -6.96 0.62
CA TYR A 5 -10.77 -7.16 -0.45
C TYR A 5 -11.69 -5.95 -0.52
N ALA A 6 -11.83 -5.36 -1.70
CA ALA A 6 -12.61 -4.15 -1.89
C ALA A 6 -13.24 -4.13 -3.29
N PHE A 7 -14.25 -3.26 -3.45
CA PHE A 7 -15.01 -3.13 -4.69
C PHE A 7 -14.41 -2.05 -5.59
N GLY A 8 -14.54 -2.26 -6.91
CA GLY A 8 -14.21 -1.22 -7.88
C GLY A 8 -15.05 0.05 -7.64
N GLY A 9 -14.42 1.21 -7.82
CA GLY A 9 -15.00 2.52 -7.58
C GLY A 9 -14.84 3.06 -6.16
N GLN A 10 -14.54 2.20 -5.17
CA GLN A 10 -14.23 2.67 -3.81
C GLN A 10 -12.93 3.46 -3.78
N GLN A 11 -12.85 4.45 -2.90
CA GLN A 11 -11.62 5.18 -2.65
C GLN A 11 -10.82 4.44 -1.57
N MET A 12 -9.57 4.09 -1.89
CA MET A 12 -8.62 3.52 -0.92
C MET A 12 -7.52 4.52 -0.63
N ASP A 13 -7.35 4.82 0.66
CA ASP A 13 -6.26 5.65 1.18
C ASP A 13 -5.41 4.79 2.13
N VAL A 14 -4.09 4.82 1.93
CA VAL A 14 -3.11 4.05 2.72
C VAL A 14 -1.97 4.97 3.10
N THR A 15 -1.72 5.10 4.41
CA THR A 15 -0.62 5.90 4.93
C THR A 15 0.19 5.05 5.89
N VAL A 16 1.52 5.09 5.77
CA VAL A 16 2.46 4.55 6.76
C VAL A 16 3.22 5.71 7.42
N ASP A 17 3.19 5.78 8.75
CA ASP A 17 3.85 6.84 9.51
C ASP A 17 5.35 6.55 9.66
N THR A 18 6.09 6.75 8.57
CA THR A 18 7.55 6.61 8.48
C THR A 18 8.12 7.65 7.51
N ALA A 19 9.42 7.92 7.61
CA ALA A 19 10.13 8.61 6.54
C ALA A 19 10.30 7.68 5.32
N PRO A 20 10.26 8.19 4.06
CA PRO A 20 10.40 7.40 2.84
C PRO A 20 11.66 6.52 2.76
N GLU A 21 12.76 6.99 3.35
CA GLU A 21 14.05 6.31 3.44
C GLU A 21 14.12 5.26 4.56
N VAL A 22 13.09 5.18 5.42
CA VAL A 22 12.99 4.18 6.50
C VAL A 22 12.11 3.02 6.05
N ALA A 23 10.89 3.30 5.60
CA ALA A 23 9.99 2.31 5.02
C ALA A 23 9.00 2.98 4.05
N ALA A 24 8.53 2.21 3.08
CA ALA A 24 7.59 2.68 2.07
C ALA A 24 6.62 1.56 1.62
N LEU A 25 5.56 1.96 0.94
CA LEU A 25 4.45 1.12 0.52
C LEU A 25 4.72 0.45 -0.83
N THR A 26 4.44 -0.85 -0.91
CA THR A 26 4.19 -1.57 -2.16
C THR A 26 2.74 -2.03 -2.17
N ILE A 27 2.01 -1.69 -3.22
CA ILE A 27 0.58 -2.01 -3.36
C ILE A 27 0.30 -2.53 -4.77
N TRP A 28 -0.39 -3.66 -4.89
CA TRP A 28 -0.80 -4.21 -6.18
C TRP A 28 -2.13 -4.97 -6.10
N GLY A 29 -2.80 -5.11 -7.25
CA GLY A 29 -3.98 -5.95 -7.41
C GLY A 29 -3.59 -7.42 -7.47
N PHE A 30 -4.18 -8.25 -6.61
CA PHE A 30 -3.80 -9.66 -6.51
C PHE A 30 -4.21 -10.46 -7.77
N ARG A 31 -5.34 -10.11 -8.39
CA ARG A 31 -5.87 -10.86 -9.53
C ARG A 31 -5.24 -10.44 -10.85
N ASP A 32 -5.00 -9.14 -11.04
CA ASP A 32 -4.46 -8.58 -12.28
C ASP A 32 -2.94 -8.36 -12.24
N GLY A 33 -2.33 -8.41 -11.06
CA GLY A 33 -0.90 -8.13 -10.85
C GLY A 33 -0.53 -6.67 -11.05
N GLN A 34 -1.50 -5.75 -11.17
CA GLN A 34 -1.24 -4.36 -11.49
C GLN A 34 -0.56 -3.67 -10.31
N PRO A 35 0.68 -3.15 -10.46
CA PRO A 35 1.33 -2.36 -9.42
C PRO A 35 0.70 -0.96 -9.35
N TYR A 36 0.39 -0.49 -8.15
CA TYR A 36 -0.13 0.86 -7.89
C TYR A 36 0.83 1.71 -7.06
N ALA A 37 1.53 1.10 -6.10
CA ALA A 37 2.61 1.75 -5.34
C ALA A 37 3.87 0.87 -5.37
N ARG A 38 5.04 1.51 -5.35
CA ARG A 38 6.35 0.85 -5.34
C ARG A 38 7.21 1.48 -4.26
N ALA A 39 7.66 0.69 -3.30
CA ALA A 39 8.46 1.18 -2.18
C ALA A 39 9.77 1.87 -2.62
N GLN A 40 10.33 1.48 -3.78
CA GLN A 40 11.53 2.13 -4.35
C GLN A 40 11.32 3.62 -4.67
N ASN A 41 10.08 4.07 -4.80
CA ASN A 41 9.73 5.46 -5.03
C ASN A 41 9.47 6.22 -3.71
N GLY A 42 9.65 5.60 -2.55
CA GLY A 42 9.46 6.25 -1.25
C GLY A 42 8.00 6.57 -0.91
N VAL A 43 7.04 5.82 -1.45
CA VAL A 43 5.61 6.08 -1.24
C VAL A 43 5.23 5.81 0.23
N THR A 44 4.90 6.84 0.99
CA THR A 44 4.40 6.69 2.38
C THR A 44 2.94 7.07 2.52
N ASP A 45 2.39 7.81 1.56
CA ASP A 45 0.98 8.17 1.45
C ASP A 45 0.48 7.81 0.04
N PHE A 46 -0.62 7.08 -0.03
CA PHE A 46 -1.18 6.54 -1.26
C PHE A 46 -2.70 6.72 -1.28
N SER A 47 -3.23 7.11 -2.43
CA SER A 47 -4.66 7.33 -2.65
C SER A 47 -5.04 6.88 -4.07
N LEU A 48 -6.06 6.03 -4.20
CA LEU A 48 -6.54 5.52 -5.49
C LEU A 48 -8.03 5.17 -5.45
N SER A 49 -8.78 5.60 -6.48
CA SER A 49 -10.08 5.00 -6.78
C SER A 49 -9.88 3.62 -7.42
N LEU A 50 -10.30 2.58 -6.71
CA LEU A 50 -10.00 1.20 -7.04
C LEU A 50 -10.58 0.82 -8.41
N PRO A 51 -9.77 0.36 -9.38
CA PRO A 51 -10.25 0.12 -10.74
C PRO A 51 -11.06 -1.18 -10.89
N ALA A 52 -11.02 -2.08 -9.91
CA ALA A 52 -11.69 -3.37 -10.00
C ALA A 52 -12.05 -3.94 -8.62
N THR A 53 -13.05 -4.81 -8.60
CA THR A 53 -13.36 -5.61 -7.41
C THR A 53 -12.38 -6.76 -7.29
N GLN A 54 -11.46 -6.69 -6.32
CA GLN A 54 -10.45 -7.72 -6.08
C GLN A 54 -9.82 -7.57 -4.68
N ALA A 55 -8.91 -8.49 -4.36
CA ALA A 55 -7.98 -8.31 -3.25
C ALA A 55 -6.82 -7.41 -3.68
N TYR A 56 -6.47 -6.47 -2.81
CA TYR A 56 -5.30 -5.61 -2.93
C TYR A 56 -4.30 -6.01 -1.85
N ILE A 57 -3.06 -6.27 -2.27
CA ILE A 57 -1.98 -6.60 -1.34
C ILE A 57 -1.27 -5.31 -0.98
N ILE A 58 -1.05 -5.10 0.33
CA ILE A 58 -0.37 -3.93 0.88
C ILE A 58 0.82 -4.42 1.71
N GLU A 59 2.00 -3.95 1.35
CA GLU A 59 3.24 -4.24 2.06
C GLU A 59 3.94 -2.96 2.48
N VAL A 60 4.39 -2.94 3.73
CA VAL A 60 5.36 -1.97 4.22
C VAL A 60 6.73 -2.60 4.07
N VAL A 61 7.57 -1.99 3.23
CA VAL A 61 8.90 -2.50 2.89
C VAL A 61 9.94 -1.63 3.59
N PRO A 62 10.70 -2.18 4.56
CA PRO A 62 11.83 -1.48 5.15
C PRO A 62 12.91 -1.22 4.12
N GLN A 63 13.49 -0.03 4.15
CA GLN A 63 14.64 0.33 3.34
C GLN A 63 15.94 -0.01 4.10
N GLY A 64 16.99 -0.39 3.37
CA GLY A 64 18.29 -0.69 3.97
C GLY A 64 18.37 -1.96 4.82
N GLY A 65 17.32 -2.79 4.86
CA GLY A 65 17.32 -4.09 5.55
C GLY A 65 17.16 -4.03 7.06
N SER A 66 16.73 -2.89 7.61
CA SER A 66 16.50 -2.71 9.04
C SER A 66 15.14 -3.24 9.50
N VAL A 67 15.03 -3.59 10.78
CA VAL A 67 13.73 -3.77 11.44
C VAL A 67 13.17 -2.39 11.76
N VAL A 68 11.90 -2.16 11.44
CA VAL A 68 11.22 -0.86 11.57
C VAL A 68 9.91 -1.04 12.30
N ASP A 69 9.71 -0.27 13.36
CA ASP A 69 8.39 -0.07 13.96
C ASP A 69 7.62 0.96 13.12
N TYR A 70 6.35 0.70 12.83
CA TYR A 70 5.51 1.58 12.02
C TYR A 70 4.04 1.51 12.43
N GLU A 71 3.31 2.57 12.11
CA GLU A 71 1.85 2.59 12.13
C GLU A 71 1.33 2.63 10.68
N LEU A 72 0.44 1.70 10.32
CA LEU A 72 -0.22 1.65 9.01
C LEU A 72 -1.70 1.96 9.17
N LYS A 73 -2.19 2.96 8.44
CA LYS A 73 -3.62 3.30 8.34
C LYS A 73 -4.12 2.93 6.95
N VAL A 74 -5.21 2.17 6.91
CA VAL A 74 -5.90 1.79 5.67
C VAL A 74 -7.36 2.21 5.81
N ARG A 75 -7.84 3.00 4.85
CA ARG A 75 -9.25 3.42 4.77
C ARG A 75 -9.79 3.09 3.40
N ILE A 76 -10.97 2.47 3.36
CA ILE A 76 -11.69 2.14 2.13
C ILE A 76 -13.13 2.63 2.29
N GLN A 77 -13.62 3.41 1.34
CA GLN A 77 -14.98 3.98 1.34
C GLN A 77 -15.62 3.84 -0.04
#